data_AF-D1A4N1-F1
#
_entry.id   AF-D1A4N1-F1
#
_cell.length_a   1.000
_cell.length_b   1.000
_cell.length_c   1.000
_cell.angle_alpha   90.00
_cell.angle_beta   90.00
_cell.angle_gamma   90.00
#
_symmetry.space_group_name_H-M   'P 1'
#
loop_
_entity.id
_entity.type
_entity.pdbx_description
1 polymer ?
#
loop_
_entity_poly.entity_id
_entity_poly.type
_entity_poly.pdbx_seq_one_letter_code
_entity_poly.pdbx_strand_id
1 'polypeptide(L)' 'MSARGFTTRVVQPVTGDPYVRVVNMDVGQLAEDVRVGYYNGELCYLYSWGQPIVPVRHLDSAAERLAYVLTPERAVGR' A
#
# COMPACT_ATOMS: atom_id res chain seq x y z
N MET A 1 13.14 7.40 -6.04
CA MET A 1 13.85 6.92 -4.83
C MET A 1 13.22 5.61 -4.42
N SER A 2 13.99 4.51 -4.41
CA SER A 2 13.53 3.24 -3.85
C SER A 2 13.82 3.23 -2.35
N ALA A 3 12.78 3.17 -1.53
CA ALA A 3 12.93 2.98 -0.09
C ALA A 3 12.75 1.49 0.19
N ARG A 4 13.76 0.83 0.77
CA ARG A 4 13.69 -0.58 1.21
C ARG A 4 13.23 -1.58 0.14
N GLY A 5 13.67 -1.44 -1.11
CA GLY A 5 13.24 -2.34 -2.20
C GLY A 5 11.87 -2.02 -2.78
N PHE A 6 11.18 -0.98 -2.31
CA PHE A 6 9.88 -0.56 -2.86
C PHE A 6 10.02 0.59 -3.84
N THR A 7 9.15 0.60 -4.86
CA THR A 7 8.89 1.76 -5.70
C THR A 7 7.41 2.16 -5.60
N THR A 8 7.14 3.44 -5.83
CA THR A 8 5.77 3.96 -5.82
C THR A 8 5.49 4.73 -7.10
N ARG A 9 4.24 4.69 -7.55
CA ARG A 9 3.73 5.55 -8.62
C ARG A 9 2.32 6.01 -8.33
N VAL A 10 2.00 7.24 -8.67
CA VAL A 10 0.62 7.72 -8.71
C VAL A 10 -0.02 7.20 -9.98
N VAL A 11 -1.21 6.61 -9.87
CA VAL A 11 -2.02 6.20 -11.00
C VAL A 11 -3.28 7.06 -11.03
N GLN A 12 -3.52 7.68 -12.18
CA GLN A 12 -4.72 8.44 -12.49
C GLN A 12 -5.54 7.64 -13.52
N PRO A 13 -6.53 6.86 -13.09
CA PRO A 13 -7.36 6.10 -14.02
C PRO A 13 -8.30 7.04 -14.79
N VAL A 14 -8.76 6.60 -15.97
CA VAL A 14 -9.77 7.35 -16.76
C VAL A 14 -11.08 7.47 -16.00
N THR A 15 -11.39 6.49 -15.14
CA THR A 15 -12.58 6.46 -14.29
C THR A 15 -12.20 6.07 -12.85
N GLY A 16 -12.86 6.69 -11.86
CA GLY A 16 -12.59 6.46 -10.45
C GLY A 16 -11.49 7.35 -9.87
N ASP A 17 -11.18 7.14 -8.59
CA ASP A 17 -10.26 8.00 -7.85
C ASP A 17 -8.78 7.64 -8.10
N PRO A 18 -7.88 8.63 -8.09
CA PRO A 18 -6.44 8.39 -8.11
C PRO A 18 -5.98 7.52 -6.93
N TYR A 19 -4.93 6.73 -7.16
CA TYR A 19 -4.33 5.88 -6.14
C TYR A 19 -2.81 5.84 -6.25
N VAL A 20 -2.14 5.44 -5.17
CA VAL A 20 -0.71 5.17 -5.17
C VAL A 20 -0.51 3.67 -5.30
N ARG A 21 0.14 3.24 -6.37
CA ARG A 21 0.61 1.85 -6.49
C ARG A 21 1.97 1.73 -5.82
N VAL A 22 2.08 0.82 -4.86
CA VAL A 22 3.32 0.44 -4.18
C VAL A 22 3.74 -0.94 -4.70
N VAL A 23 4.98 -1.08 -5.15
CA VAL A 23 5.50 -2.34 -5.72
C VAL A 23 6.73 -2.77 -4.97
N ASN A 24 6.78 -4.03 -4.53
CA ASN A 24 7.98 -4.64 -3.98
C ASN A 24 8.87 -5.14 -5.15
N MET A 25 10.02 -4.49 -5.34
CA MET A 25 10.96 -4.82 -6.40
C MET A 25 11.77 -6.09 -6.13
N ASP A 26 11.83 -6.54 -4.87
CA ASP A 26 12.61 -7.73 -4.48
C ASP A 26 11.92 -9.05 -4.87
N VAL A 27 10.61 -9.01 -5.11
CA VAL A 27 9.77 -10.18 -5.42
C VAL A 27 9.00 -10.03 -6.74
N GLY A 28 9.13 -8.88 -7.41
CA GLY A 28 8.69 -8.62 -8.80
C GLY A 28 7.19 -8.71 -9.10
N GLN A 29 6.39 -9.31 -8.21
CA GLN A 29 4.98 -9.64 -8.43
C GLN A 29 4.04 -9.09 -7.34
N LEU A 30 4.57 -8.63 -6.20
CA LEU A 30 3.74 -8.10 -5.11
C LEU A 30 3.61 -6.58 -5.22
N ALA A 31 2.37 -6.12 -5.37
CA ALA A 31 2.01 -4.72 -5.40
C ALA A 31 0.67 -4.48 -4.70
N GLU A 32 0.50 -3.28 -4.14
CA GLU A 32 -0.75 -2.83 -3.51
C GLU A 32 -1.18 -1.48 -4.08
N ASP A 33 -2.48 -1.28 -4.25
CA ASP A 33 -3.07 -0.01 -4.65
C ASP A 33 -3.67 0.69 -3.42
N VAL A 34 -3.03 1.78 -3.01
CA VAL A 34 -3.40 2.54 -1.82
C VAL A 34 -4.25 3.73 -2.21
N ARG A 35 -5.45 3.82 -1.63
CA ARG A 35 -6.38 4.93 -1.81
C ARG A 35 -6.54 5.72 -0.53
N VAL A 36 -7.13 6.90 -0.64
CA VAL A 36 -7.64 7.65 0.51
C VAL A 36 -9.16 7.59 0.47
N GLY A 37 -9.79 7.29 1.60
CA GLY A 37 -11.23 7.27 1.71
C GLY A 37 -11.71 7.35 3.16
N TYR A 38 -13.01 7.54 3.34
CA TYR A 38 -13.62 7.55 4.66
C TYR A 38 -13.87 6.12 5.16
N TYR A 39 -13.47 5.85 6.40
CA TYR A 39 -13.81 4.66 7.13
C TYR A 39 -14.29 5.04 8.53
N ASN A 40 -15.52 4.67 8.89
CA ASN A 40 -16.14 5.03 10.18
C ASN A 40 -16.07 6.53 10.51
N GLY A 41 -16.27 7.40 9.50
CA GLY A 41 -16.27 8.86 9.68
C GLY A 41 -14.89 9.50 9.71
N GLU A 42 -13.82 8.74 9.56
CA GLU A 42 -12.43 9.21 9.59
C GLU A 42 -11.73 8.99 8.24
N LEU A 43 -10.88 9.93 7.81
CA LEU A 43 -10.05 9.76 6.61
C LEU A 43 -8.92 8.78 6.89
N CYS A 44 -8.86 7.71 6.10
CA CYS A 44 -7.88 6.64 6.19
C CYS A 44 -7.19 6.39 4.85
N TYR A 45 -5.96 5.88 4.91
CA TYR A 45 -5.39 5.10 3.81
C TYR A 45 -6.13 3.76 3.76
N LEU A 46 -6.53 3.33 2.57
CA LEU A 46 -7.28 2.09 2.35
C LEU A 46 -6.49 1.16 1.43
N TYR A 47 -6.56 -0.14 1.71
CA TYR A 47 -6.17 -1.17 0.76
C TYR A 47 -7.10 -1.17 -0.45
N SER A 48 -6.67 -1.83 -1.53
CA SER A 48 -7.46 -1.97 -2.77
C SER A 48 -8.83 -2.63 -2.55
N TRP A 49 -8.98 -3.45 -1.51
CA TRP A 49 -10.25 -4.07 -1.10
C TRP A 49 -11.07 -3.24 -0.09
N GLY A 50 -10.68 -1.99 0.18
CA GLY A 50 -11.46 -1.02 0.97
C GLY A 50 -11.29 -1.08 2.48
N GLN A 51 -10.53 -2.04 3.02
CA GLN A 51 -10.21 -2.07 4.45
C GLN A 51 -9.25 -0.93 4.83
N PRO A 52 -9.42 -0.31 6.01
CA PRO A 52 -8.51 0.73 6.46
C PRO A 52 -7.13 0.16 6.79
N ILE A 53 -6.11 0.82 6.27
CA ILE A 53 -4.72 0.65 6.70
C ILE A 53 -4.56 1.40 8.01
N VAL A 54 -4.64 2.73 8.02
CA VAL A 54 -4.59 3.63 9.19
C VAL A 54 -5.17 5.01 8.84
N PRO A 55 -5.53 5.85 9.83
CA PRO A 55 -5.87 7.25 9.59
C PRO A 55 -4.77 8.01 8.84
N VAL A 56 -5.14 8.97 7.97
CA VAL A 56 -4.18 9.68 7.09
C VAL A 56 -3.09 10.46 7.84
N ARG A 57 -3.33 10.82 9.10
CA ARG A 57 -2.32 11.45 9.98
C ARG A 57 -1.18 10.51 10.40
N HIS A 58 -1.27 9.21 10.10
CA HIS A 58 -0.30 8.19 10.48
C HIS A 58 0.41 7.59 9.25
N LEU A 59 0.99 8.44 8.40
CA LEU A 59 1.68 8.03 7.17
C LEU A 59 2.76 6.96 7.42
N ASP A 60 3.60 7.13 8.43
CA ASP A 60 4.68 6.18 8.72
C ASP A 60 4.13 4.78 9.08
N SER A 61 3.07 4.73 9.89
CA SER A 61 2.39 3.47 10.22
C SER A 61 1.73 2.83 8.99
N ALA A 62 1.28 3.63 8.02
CA ALA A 62 0.77 3.11 6.75
C ALA A 62 1.89 2.43 5.97
N ALA A 63 3.05 3.08 5.86
CA ALA A 63 4.21 2.53 5.17
C ALA A 63 4.72 1.22 5.81
N GLU A 64 4.74 1.14 7.15
CA GLU A 64 5.10 -0.08 7.87
C GLU A 64 4.14 -1.24 7.60
N ARG A 65 2.83 -1.00 7.63
CA ARG A 65 1.81 -2.02 7.33
C ARG A 65 1.87 -2.49 5.88
N LEU A 66 2.08 -1.57 4.95
CA LEU A 66 2.25 -1.90 3.53
C LEU A 66 3.50 -2.73 3.30
N ALA A 67 4.62 -2.38 3.93
CA ALA A 67 5.84 -3.16 3.86
C ALA A 67 5.65 -4.58 4.42
N TYR A 68 4.92 -4.73 5.53
CA TYR A 68 4.59 -6.04 6.10
C TYR A 68 3.76 -6.90 5.13
N VAL A 69 2.67 -6.36 4.57
CA VAL A 69 1.79 -7.09 3.65
C VAL A 69 2.50 -7.47 2.35
N LEU A 70 3.38 -6.61 1.85
CA LEU A 70 4.07 -6.80 0.57
C LEU A 70 5.40 -7.54 0.70
N THR A 71 5.82 -7.91 1.90
CA THR A 71 7.01 -8.73 2.13
C THR A 71 6.57 -10.15 2.47
N PRO A 72 6.73 -11.13 1.58
CA PRO A 72 6.43 -12.50 1.93
C PRO A 72 7.34 -12.92 3.08
N GLU A 73 6.78 -13.59 4.08
CA GLU A 73 7.61 -14.34 5.03
C GLU A 73 8.50 -15.25 4.19
N ARG A 74 9.82 -15.21 4.40
CA ARG A 74 10.72 -16.19 3.79
C ARG A 74 10.07 -17.55 4.02
N ALA A 75 9.60 -18.20 2.96
CA ALA A 75 9.29 -19.61 3.01
C ALA A 75 10.62 -20.28 3.31
N VAL A 76 10.92 -20.47 4.60
CA VAL A 76 12.03 -21.29 5.05
C VAL A 76 11.63 -22.67 4.59
N GLY A 77 12.14 -23.06 3.41
CA GLY A 77 11.98 -24.40 2.88
C GLY A 77 12.35 -25.39 3.96
N ARG A 78 11.36 -26.19 4.37
CA ARG A 78 11.58 -27.49 4.98
C ARG A 78 11.58 -28.54 3.89
#